data_AF-A0A934YL21-F1
#
_entry.id   AF-A0A934YL21-F1
#
_cell.length_a   1.000
_cell.length_b   1.000
_cell.length_c   1.000
_cell.angle_alpha   90.00
_cell.angle_beta   90.00
_cell.angle_gamma   90.00
#
_symmetry.space_group_name_H-M   'P 1'
#
loop_
_entity.id
_entity.type
_entity.pdbx_description
1 polymer ?
#
loop_
_entity_poly.entity_id
_entity_poly.type
_entity_poly.pdbx_seq_one_letter_code
_entity_poly.pdbx_strand_id
1 'polypeptide(L)'
;MFTTLTAVTTAQAEEVELAPPAPAAPVAPAVAPIAPTALPAPATMAAAPTPPATPAPLPAPAAPVAPVAPVAPVAPAISFRACAETPQGCTAESRPNGGWYGYQTLVTDAVAVTLAFAAVKLGPVAGVASFGTYLLGAPIVHAVNGRPAMLAASLGTRVVSPILGAVSGAAIGAAVDGCRGGGDYLCGGPIGGAAIGLLSGVTAAVVLDAAVFSRVHPEATAPARQAWDGKPTLAPTMAASPTGGTVGLGGVF
;
A
#
# COMPACT_ATOMS: atom_id res chain seq x y z
N MET A 1 -21.83 -47.63 25.56
CA MET A 1 -22.04 -46.86 26.79
C MET A 1 -21.12 -45.65 26.73
N PHE A 2 -21.66 -44.46 26.45
CA PHE A 2 -20.91 -43.20 26.44
C PHE A 2 -21.20 -42.46 27.74
N THR A 3 -20.18 -42.28 28.56
CA THR A 3 -20.28 -41.54 29.83
C THR A 3 -20.08 -40.06 29.53
N THR A 4 -21.15 -39.29 29.61
CA THR A 4 -21.14 -37.83 29.47
C THR A 4 -20.75 -37.22 30.81
N LEU A 5 -19.57 -36.58 30.90
CA LEU A 5 -19.18 -35.78 32.07
C LEU A 5 -19.68 -34.34 31.88
N THR A 6 -20.61 -33.92 32.73
CA THR A 6 -21.07 -32.53 32.86
C THR A 6 -20.26 -31.87 33.97
N ALA A 7 -19.30 -31.02 33.63
CA ALA A 7 -18.61 -30.21 34.62
C ALA A 7 -19.42 -28.93 34.88
N VAL A 8 -19.96 -28.80 36.09
CA VAL A 8 -20.60 -27.59 36.59
C VAL A 8 -19.50 -26.70 37.15
N THR A 9 -19.22 -25.59 36.48
CA THR A 9 -18.26 -24.58 36.94
C THR A 9 -18.98 -23.58 37.83
N THR A 10 -18.80 -23.67 39.14
CA THR A 10 -19.19 -22.62 40.10
C THR A 10 -18.21 -21.46 39.98
N ALA A 11 -18.64 -20.36 39.34
CA ALA A 11 -17.92 -19.10 39.37
C ALA A 11 -18.00 -18.52 40.79
N GLN A 12 -16.85 -18.48 41.48
CA GLN A 12 -16.69 -17.71 42.71
C GLN A 12 -16.53 -16.23 42.30
N ALA A 13 -17.41 -15.37 42.79
CA ALA A 13 -17.24 -13.93 42.66
C ALA A 13 -16.15 -13.48 43.64
N GLU A 14 -14.92 -13.33 43.16
CA GLU A 14 -13.90 -12.60 43.91
C GLU A 14 -14.25 -11.11 43.89
N GLU A 15 -14.53 -10.58 45.08
CA GLU A 15 -14.73 -9.17 45.33
C GLU A 15 -13.36 -8.48 45.19
N VAL A 16 -13.09 -7.90 44.02
CA VAL A 16 -11.86 -7.16 43.74
C VAL A 16 -11.86 -5.90 44.59
N GLU A 17 -11.12 -5.93 45.69
CA GLU A 17 -10.79 -4.75 46.48
C GLU A 17 -9.92 -3.81 45.63
N LEU A 18 -10.57 -2.80 45.02
CA LEU A 18 -9.91 -1.79 44.20
C LEU A 18 -8.89 -1.02 45.07
N ALA A 19 -7.61 -1.16 44.75
CA ALA A 19 -6.58 -0.28 45.26
C ALA A 19 -6.96 1.19 44.98
N PRO A 20 -6.70 2.11 45.93
CA PRO A 20 -6.98 3.53 45.74
C PRO A 20 -6.26 4.03 44.47
N PRO A 21 -6.94 4.82 43.63
CA PRO A 21 -6.36 5.28 42.36
C PRO A 21 -5.09 6.06 42.64
N ALA A 22 -4.03 5.73 41.90
CA ALA A 22 -2.79 6.48 41.92
C ALA A 22 -3.08 7.97 41.63
N PRO A 23 -2.37 8.91 42.27
CA PRO A 23 -2.52 10.33 42.00
C PRO A 23 -2.33 10.58 40.50
N ALA A 24 -3.32 11.24 39.88
CA ALA A 24 -3.32 11.51 38.45
C ALA A 24 -2.04 12.24 38.06
N ALA A 25 -1.29 11.65 37.12
CA ALA A 25 -0.17 12.33 36.49
C ALA A 25 -0.66 13.66 35.89
N PRO A 26 0.16 14.74 35.94
CA PRO A 26 -0.20 16.01 35.33
C PRO A 26 -0.53 15.78 33.86
N VAL A 27 -1.78 16.05 33.50
CA VAL A 27 -2.28 15.96 32.13
C VAL A 27 -1.42 16.88 31.28
N ALA A 28 -0.64 16.31 30.37
CA ALA A 28 0.06 17.08 29.35
C ALA A 28 -0.98 17.97 28.63
N PRO A 29 -0.67 19.25 28.36
CA PRO A 29 -1.62 20.15 27.74
C PRO A 29 -2.17 19.51 26.47
N ALA A 30 -3.50 19.39 26.41
CA ALA A 30 -4.20 18.86 25.25
C ALA A 30 -3.73 19.63 24.01
N VAL A 31 -3.04 18.95 23.10
CA VAL A 31 -2.74 19.49 21.78
C VAL A 31 -4.10 19.75 21.15
N ALA A 32 -4.45 21.03 21.00
CA ALA A 32 -5.72 21.42 20.42
C ALA A 32 -5.87 20.72 19.07
N PRO A 33 -7.03 20.07 18.78
CA PRO A 33 -7.27 19.49 17.48
C PRO A 33 -7.10 20.60 16.44
N ILE A 34 -6.16 20.40 15.52
CA ILE A 34 -6.04 21.25 14.34
C ILE A 34 -7.36 21.11 13.61
N ALA A 35 -8.20 22.14 13.70
CA ALA A 35 -9.46 22.17 12.96
C ALA A 35 -9.13 21.93 11.49
N PRO A 36 -9.83 21.00 10.81
CA PRO A 36 -9.63 20.79 9.39
C PRO A 36 -9.93 22.13 8.71
N THR A 37 -8.88 22.78 8.21
CA THR A 37 -9.02 23.96 7.38
C THR A 37 -9.88 23.54 6.21
N ALA A 38 -11.12 24.05 6.17
CA ALA A 38 -12.05 23.77 5.10
C ALA A 38 -11.35 24.10 3.77
N LEU A 39 -11.15 23.07 2.94
CA LEU A 39 -10.68 23.27 1.58
C LEU A 39 -11.65 24.26 0.91
N PRO A 40 -11.15 25.34 0.26
CA PRO A 40 -12.01 26.24 -0.47
C PRO A 40 -12.80 25.42 -1.50
N ALA A 41 -14.12 25.63 -1.52
CA ALA A 41 -14.98 25.02 -2.52
C ALA A 41 -14.40 25.35 -3.91
N PRO A 42 -14.32 24.36 -4.83
CA PRO A 42 -13.83 24.61 -6.18
C PRO A 42 -14.69 25.72 -6.79
N ALA A 43 -14.03 26.81 -7.20
CA ALA A 43 -14.68 27.88 -7.92
C ALA A 43 -15.41 27.27 -9.11
N THR A 44 -16.73 27.44 -9.13
CA THR A 44 -17.59 27.02 -10.23
C THR A 44 -17.17 27.85 -11.43
N MET A 45 -16.29 27.31 -12.28
CA MET A 45 -15.99 27.94 -13.56
C MET A 45 -17.28 27.88 -14.38
N ALA A 46 -17.87 29.05 -14.57
CA ALA A 46 -19.00 29.23 -15.47
C ALA A 46 -18.65 28.62 -16.83
N ALA A 47 -19.46 27.69 -17.30
CA ALA A 47 -19.32 27.07 -18.60
C ALA A 47 -19.27 28.16 -19.67
N ALA A 48 -18.24 28.15 -20.50
CA ALA A 48 -18.13 29.04 -21.65
C ALA A 48 -19.33 28.82 -22.58
N PRO A 49 -19.93 29.88 -23.15
CA PRO A 49 -21.04 29.76 -24.09
C PRO A 49 -20.59 28.94 -25.31
N THR A 50 -21.42 27.95 -25.66
CA THR A 50 -21.23 27.12 -26.84
C THR A 50 -21.32 27.99 -28.09
N PRO A 51 -20.35 27.94 -29.03
CA PRO A 51 -20.46 28.67 -30.28
C PRO A 51 -21.66 28.14 -31.11
N PRO A 52 -22.34 29.01 -31.87
CA PRO A 52 -23.49 28.61 -32.69
C PRO A 52 -23.08 27.57 -33.73
N ALA A 53 -23.91 26.54 -33.88
CA ALA A 53 -23.70 25.46 -34.83
C ALA A 53 -23.73 25.99 -36.27
N THR A 54 -22.64 25.72 -37.02
CA THR A 54 -22.57 25.94 -38.46
C THR A 54 -23.62 25.07 -39.18
N PRO A 55 -24.43 25.62 -40.09
CA PRO A 55 -25.39 24.84 -40.87
C PRO A 55 -24.69 23.73 -41.65
N ALA A 56 -25.23 22.51 -41.57
CA ALA A 56 -24.71 21.37 -42.31
C ALA A 56 -24.82 21.60 -43.83
N PRO A 57 -23.77 21.34 -44.63
CA PRO A 57 -23.85 21.41 -46.07
C PRO A 57 -24.77 20.31 -46.61
N LEU A 58 -25.56 20.65 -47.63
CA LEU A 58 -26.47 19.74 -48.31
C LEU A 58 -25.71 18.54 -48.90
N PRO A 59 -26.29 17.31 -48.85
CA PRO A 59 -25.65 16.12 -49.37
C PRO A 59 -25.47 16.21 -50.89
N ALA A 60 -24.22 16.03 -51.34
CA ALA A 60 -23.91 15.90 -52.75
C ALA A 60 -24.48 14.58 -53.32
N PRO A 61 -24.83 14.54 -54.63
CA PRO A 61 -25.31 13.33 -55.29
C PRO A 61 -24.29 12.18 -55.13
N ALA A 62 -24.78 11.00 -54.75
CA ALA A 62 -23.97 9.83 -54.51
C ALA A 62 -23.18 9.44 -55.77
N ALA A 63 -21.85 9.55 -55.69
CA ALA A 63 -20.95 8.98 -56.68
C ALA A 63 -21.03 7.44 -56.63
N PRO A 64 -20.89 6.74 -57.78
CA PRO A 64 -20.85 5.29 -57.81
C PRO A 64 -19.74 4.76 -56.90
N VAL A 65 -20.09 3.82 -56.02
CA VAL A 65 -19.22 3.25 -55.00
C VAL A 65 -18.09 2.47 -55.69
N ALA A 66 -16.88 3.04 -55.65
CA ALA A 66 -15.68 2.31 -56.01
C ALA A 66 -15.41 1.17 -55.00
N PRO A 67 -14.83 0.04 -55.42
CA PRO A 67 -14.48 -1.05 -54.51
C PRO A 67 -13.57 -0.53 -53.39
N VAL A 68 -14.03 -0.72 -52.15
CA VAL A 68 -13.32 -0.28 -50.94
C VAL A 68 -12.02 -1.06 -50.84
N ALA A 69 -10.90 -0.36 -51.03
CA ALA A 69 -9.57 -0.91 -50.76
C ALA A 69 -9.48 -1.27 -49.26
N PRO A 70 -8.81 -2.39 -48.90
CA PRO A 70 -8.65 -2.78 -47.49
C PRO A 70 -8.02 -1.63 -46.71
N VAL A 71 -8.74 -1.14 -45.69
CA VAL A 71 -8.28 -0.09 -44.79
C VAL A 71 -7.07 -0.64 -44.04
N ALA A 72 -5.88 -0.13 -44.37
CA ALA A 72 -4.68 -0.46 -43.63
C ALA A 72 -4.88 -0.05 -42.15
N PRO A 73 -4.47 -0.89 -41.18
CA PRO A 73 -4.61 -0.57 -39.77
C PRO A 73 -3.88 0.75 -39.49
N VAL A 74 -4.64 1.79 -39.14
CA VAL A 74 -4.10 3.07 -38.69
C VAL A 74 -3.47 2.80 -37.32
N ALA A 75 -2.15 2.61 -37.31
CA ALA A 75 -1.41 2.57 -36.05
C ALA A 75 -1.67 3.88 -35.31
N PRO A 76 -2.09 3.86 -34.03
CA PRO A 76 -2.27 5.07 -33.26
C PRO A 76 -0.93 5.80 -33.20
N ALA A 77 -0.82 6.92 -33.91
CA ALA A 77 0.32 7.80 -33.81
C ALA A 77 0.31 8.37 -32.38
N ILE A 78 1.14 7.81 -31.50
CA ILE A 78 1.43 8.41 -30.21
C ILE A 78 2.18 9.71 -30.50
N SER A 79 1.43 10.81 -30.62
CA SER A 79 1.98 12.13 -30.78
C SER A 79 2.55 12.56 -29.43
N PHE A 80 3.84 12.31 -29.21
CA PHE A 80 4.61 13.04 -28.21
C PHE A 80 4.60 14.51 -28.65
N ARG A 81 3.75 15.34 -28.03
CA ARG A 81 3.97 16.78 -28.07
C ARG A 81 5.28 17.03 -27.34
N ALA A 82 6.37 17.03 -28.10
CA ALA A 82 7.55 17.77 -27.70
C ALA A 82 7.06 19.20 -27.42
N CYS A 83 7.30 19.70 -26.21
CA CYS A 83 7.09 21.11 -25.93
C CYS A 83 7.91 21.89 -26.95
N ALA A 84 7.24 22.42 -27.97
CA ALA A 84 7.86 23.25 -28.98
C ALA A 84 8.30 24.54 -28.28
N GLU A 85 9.56 24.57 -27.87
CA GLU A 85 10.50 25.69 -27.98
C GLU A 85 9.88 27.10 -27.92
N THR A 86 9.04 27.39 -26.92
CA THR A 86 8.85 28.76 -26.49
C THR A 86 10.05 29.15 -25.61
N PRO A 87 10.85 30.16 -25.97
CA PRO A 87 12.05 30.58 -25.23
C PRO A 87 11.79 31.03 -23.79
N GLN A 88 10.53 31.29 -23.45
CA GLN A 88 10.09 31.55 -22.08
C GLN A 88 9.72 30.23 -21.41
N GLY A 89 10.76 29.54 -20.95
CA GLY A 89 10.74 28.61 -19.84
C GLY A 89 9.48 27.76 -19.73
N CYS A 90 9.56 26.53 -20.26
CA CYS A 90 9.06 25.40 -19.50
C CYS A 90 9.81 25.39 -18.17
N THR A 91 9.45 26.29 -17.26
CA THR A 91 9.67 26.05 -15.84
C THR A 91 9.00 24.71 -15.64
N ALA A 92 9.82 23.68 -15.42
CA ALA A 92 9.31 22.41 -14.97
C ALA A 92 8.50 22.76 -13.75
N GLU A 93 7.17 22.85 -13.92
CA GLU A 93 6.26 23.22 -12.87
C GLU A 93 6.62 22.27 -11.74
N SER A 94 7.20 22.86 -10.68
CA SER A 94 7.89 22.11 -9.63
C SER A 94 6.86 21.12 -9.12
N ARG A 95 6.95 19.86 -9.58
CA ARG A 95 5.91 18.88 -9.30
C ARG A 95 5.88 18.81 -7.79
N PRO A 96 4.78 19.23 -7.16
CA PRO A 96 4.76 19.49 -5.74
C PRO A 96 5.22 18.22 -5.03
N ASN A 97 6.28 18.38 -4.23
CA ASN A 97 6.74 17.54 -3.14
C ASN A 97 6.34 16.07 -3.22
N GLY A 98 7.31 15.19 -3.52
CA GLY A 98 7.23 13.73 -3.49
C GLY A 98 5.92 13.15 -2.98
N GLY A 99 5.01 12.83 -3.90
CA GLY A 99 3.67 12.36 -3.58
C GLY A 99 3.69 11.15 -2.63
N TRP A 100 2.75 11.10 -1.70
CA TRP A 100 2.56 9.96 -0.82
C TRP A 100 1.31 9.20 -1.24
N TYR A 101 1.47 7.90 -1.56
CA TYR A 101 0.36 7.03 -1.94
C TYR A 101 0.10 5.92 -0.91
N GLY A 102 0.63 6.04 0.31
CA GLY A 102 0.48 5.01 1.35
C GLY A 102 -0.95 4.77 1.82
N TYR A 103 -1.87 5.72 1.59
CA TYR A 103 -3.29 5.46 1.83
C TYR A 103 -3.83 4.32 0.95
N GLN A 104 -3.28 4.11 -0.25
CA GLN A 104 -3.69 3.01 -1.15
C GLN A 104 -3.29 1.66 -0.57
N THR A 105 -2.08 1.55 0.00
CA THR A 105 -1.61 0.31 0.64
C THR A 105 -2.41 0.04 1.92
N LEU A 106 -2.67 1.08 2.73
CA LEU A 106 -3.53 0.97 3.92
C LEU A 106 -4.95 0.47 3.62
N VAL A 107 -5.55 0.90 2.50
CA VAL A 107 -6.87 0.37 2.09
C VAL A 107 -6.78 -1.13 1.80
N THR A 108 -5.76 -1.59 1.08
CA THR A 108 -5.59 -3.03 0.83
C THR A 108 -5.40 -3.82 2.12
N ASP A 109 -4.67 -3.26 3.09
CA ASP A 109 -4.46 -3.88 4.40
C ASP A 109 -5.74 -3.92 5.24
N ALA A 110 -6.53 -2.85 5.23
CA ALA A 110 -7.83 -2.83 5.90
C ALA A 110 -8.79 -3.89 5.33
N VAL A 111 -8.80 -4.08 4.00
CA VAL A 111 -9.57 -5.16 3.36
C VAL A 111 -9.06 -6.53 3.81
N ALA A 112 -7.74 -6.74 3.84
CA ALA A 112 -7.16 -8.02 4.29
C ALA A 112 -7.52 -8.36 5.73
N VAL A 113 -7.49 -7.37 6.64
CA VAL A 113 -7.90 -7.51 8.04
C VAL A 113 -9.40 -7.81 8.14
N THR A 114 -10.23 -7.09 7.39
CA THR A 114 -11.68 -7.33 7.36
C THR A 114 -11.99 -8.76 6.91
N LEU A 115 -11.29 -9.26 5.89
CA LEU A 115 -11.41 -10.64 5.43
C LEU A 115 -10.91 -11.64 6.48
N ALA A 116 -9.86 -11.32 7.24
CA ALA A 116 -9.36 -12.17 8.32
C ALA A 116 -10.43 -12.37 9.40
N PHE A 117 -11.12 -11.31 9.81
CA PHE A 117 -12.25 -11.42 10.74
C PHE A 117 -13.43 -12.18 10.13
N ALA A 118 -13.74 -11.93 8.85
CA ALA A 118 -14.81 -12.64 8.15
C ALA A 118 -14.52 -14.15 8.03
N ALA A 119 -13.25 -14.57 7.99
CA ALA A 119 -12.85 -15.97 7.92
C ALA A 119 -13.34 -16.81 9.11
N VAL A 120 -13.59 -16.21 10.28
CA VAL A 120 -14.20 -16.89 11.43
C VAL A 120 -15.60 -17.44 11.10
N LYS A 121 -16.34 -16.77 10.22
CA LYS A 121 -17.70 -17.17 9.80
C LYS A 121 -17.74 -17.82 8.42
N LEU A 122 -16.94 -17.31 7.50
CA LEU A 122 -16.93 -17.74 6.09
C LEU A 122 -15.94 -18.89 5.81
N GLY A 123 -15.13 -19.27 6.80
CA GLY A 123 -14.25 -20.43 6.74
C GLY A 123 -12.97 -20.19 5.91
N PRO A 124 -12.33 -21.27 5.43
CA PRO A 124 -10.97 -21.22 4.90
C PRO A 124 -10.84 -20.40 3.62
N VAL A 125 -11.89 -20.29 2.79
CA VAL A 125 -11.86 -19.50 1.56
C VAL A 125 -11.61 -18.02 1.86
N ALA A 126 -12.30 -17.47 2.86
CA ALA A 126 -12.06 -16.09 3.32
C ALA A 126 -10.69 -15.93 3.98
N GLY A 127 -10.19 -16.98 4.65
CA GLY A 127 -8.82 -17.00 5.19
C GLY A 127 -7.75 -16.91 4.09
N VAL A 128 -7.89 -17.69 3.01
CA VAL A 128 -6.99 -17.62 1.84
C VAL A 128 -7.10 -16.26 1.15
N ALA A 129 -8.32 -15.73 0.99
CA ALA A 129 -8.53 -14.41 0.42
C ALA A 129 -7.89 -13.30 1.28
N SER A 130 -8.04 -13.38 2.61
CA SER A 130 -7.38 -12.46 3.55
C SER A 130 -5.86 -12.51 3.40
N PHE A 131 -5.27 -13.70 3.47
CA PHE A 131 -3.84 -13.88 3.37
C PHE A 131 -3.29 -13.41 2.02
N GLY A 132 -3.94 -13.77 0.92
CA GLY A 132 -3.58 -13.31 -0.42
C GLY A 132 -3.67 -11.79 -0.56
N THR A 133 -4.73 -11.17 -0.01
CA THR A 133 -4.89 -9.70 -0.02
C THR A 133 -3.80 -9.02 0.80
N TYR A 134 -3.48 -9.53 1.99
CA TYR A 134 -2.37 -9.02 2.80
C TYR A 134 -1.03 -9.17 2.06
N LEU A 135 -0.77 -10.32 1.45
CA LEU A 135 0.52 -10.60 0.85
C LEU A 135 0.75 -9.82 -0.45
N LEU A 136 -0.29 -9.65 -1.27
CA LEU A 136 -0.16 -9.09 -2.63
C LEU A 136 -0.75 -7.68 -2.79
N GLY A 137 -1.63 -7.23 -1.90
CA GLY A 137 -2.34 -5.95 -2.01
C GLY A 137 -1.39 -4.77 -2.20
N ALA A 138 -0.54 -4.50 -1.22
CA ALA A 138 0.42 -3.40 -1.30
C ALA A 138 1.52 -3.63 -2.37
N PRO A 139 2.12 -4.83 -2.53
CA PRO A 139 3.04 -5.08 -3.64
C PRO A 139 2.48 -4.73 -5.02
N ILE A 140 1.21 -5.05 -5.30
CA ILE A 140 0.52 -4.65 -6.54
C ILE A 140 0.42 -3.12 -6.63
N VAL A 141 0.08 -2.43 -5.55
CA VAL A 141 0.05 -0.95 -5.50
C VAL A 141 1.43 -0.37 -5.83
N HIS A 142 2.52 -0.92 -5.29
CA HIS A 142 3.88 -0.49 -5.65
C HIS A 142 4.20 -0.74 -7.13
N ALA A 143 3.76 -1.87 -7.70
CA ALA A 143 3.91 -2.19 -9.12
C ALA A 143 3.22 -1.15 -10.01
N VAL A 144 1.94 -0.85 -9.71
CA VAL A 144 1.11 0.10 -10.47
C VAL A 144 1.68 1.52 -10.42
N ASN A 145 2.33 1.90 -9.31
CA ASN A 145 3.02 3.18 -9.17
C ASN A 145 4.43 3.17 -9.80
N GLY A 146 4.82 2.13 -10.55
CA GLY A 146 6.11 2.08 -11.25
C GLY A 146 7.32 1.83 -10.34
N ARG A 147 7.14 1.20 -9.18
CA ARG A 147 8.18 1.04 -8.15
C ARG A 147 8.46 -0.43 -7.82
N PRO A 148 9.04 -1.21 -8.75
CA PRO A 148 9.27 -2.65 -8.58
C PRO A 148 10.24 -2.99 -7.43
N ALA A 149 11.21 -2.11 -7.15
CA ALA A 149 12.10 -2.28 -6.00
C ALA A 149 11.32 -2.22 -4.67
N MET A 150 10.36 -1.31 -4.57
CA MET A 150 9.49 -1.19 -3.39
C MET A 150 8.49 -2.34 -3.29
N LEU A 151 8.02 -2.87 -4.42
CA LEU A 151 7.24 -4.12 -4.46
C LEU A 151 8.00 -5.26 -3.80
N ALA A 152 9.25 -5.50 -4.20
CA ALA A 152 10.07 -6.57 -3.63
C ALA A 152 10.36 -6.36 -2.13
N ALA A 153 10.67 -5.12 -1.73
CA ALA A 153 10.85 -4.76 -0.32
C ALA A 153 9.57 -4.97 0.51
N SER A 154 8.41 -4.55 -0.01
CA SER A 154 7.09 -4.73 0.60
C SER A 154 6.78 -6.23 0.80
N LEU A 155 6.97 -7.04 -0.26
CA LEU A 155 6.73 -8.47 -0.19
C LEU A 155 7.65 -9.16 0.84
N GLY A 156 8.95 -8.82 0.82
CA GLY A 156 9.92 -9.35 1.76
C GLY A 156 9.58 -9.01 3.21
N THR A 157 9.26 -7.75 3.49
CA THR A 157 8.88 -7.31 4.85
C THR A 157 7.58 -7.94 5.33
N ARG A 158 6.59 -8.11 4.47
CA ARG A 158 5.30 -8.76 4.79
C ARG A 158 5.42 -10.25 5.13
N VAL A 159 6.46 -10.93 4.64
CA VAL A 159 6.77 -12.32 5.00
C VAL A 159 7.65 -12.37 6.25
N VAL A 160 8.76 -11.62 6.25
CA VAL A 160 9.79 -11.72 7.29
C VAL A 160 9.32 -11.11 8.61
N SER A 161 8.64 -9.96 8.59
CA SER A 161 8.29 -9.25 9.82
C SER A 161 7.28 -10.02 10.69
N PRO A 162 6.20 -10.63 10.16
CA PRO A 162 5.33 -11.50 10.96
C PRO A 162 6.05 -12.72 11.56
N ILE A 163 6.98 -13.33 10.81
CA ILE A 163 7.76 -14.47 11.30
C ILE A 163 8.67 -14.03 12.46
N LEU A 164 9.42 -12.94 12.28
CA LEU A 164 10.27 -12.38 13.33
C LEU A 164 9.43 -11.98 14.55
N GLY A 165 8.30 -11.31 14.33
CA GLY A 165 7.37 -10.96 15.39
C GLY A 165 6.89 -12.19 16.17
N ALA A 166 6.45 -13.23 15.47
CA ALA A 166 5.99 -14.48 16.10
C ALA A 166 7.11 -15.16 16.90
N VAL A 167 8.33 -15.25 16.36
CA VAL A 167 9.48 -15.85 17.05
C VAL A 167 9.86 -15.03 18.28
N SER A 168 9.95 -13.70 18.16
CA SER A 168 10.24 -12.80 19.28
C SER A 168 9.15 -12.89 20.36
N GLY A 169 7.87 -12.89 19.95
CA GLY A 169 6.75 -13.01 20.86
C GLY A 169 6.73 -14.37 21.57
N ALA A 170 7.04 -15.46 20.87
CA ALA A 170 7.15 -16.79 21.48
C ALA A 170 8.28 -16.85 22.52
N ALA A 171 9.45 -16.29 22.19
CA ALA A 171 10.60 -16.23 23.08
C ALA A 171 10.33 -15.39 24.34
N ILE A 172 9.70 -14.22 24.16
CA ILE A 172 9.25 -13.38 25.27
C ILE A 172 8.23 -14.14 26.11
N GLY A 173 7.20 -14.72 25.47
CA GLY A 173 6.16 -15.50 26.14
C GLY A 173 6.72 -16.66 26.95
N ALA A 174 7.74 -17.36 26.46
CA ALA A 174 8.43 -18.42 27.20
C ALA A 174 9.29 -17.91 28.37
N ALA A 175 9.75 -16.65 28.33
CA ALA A 175 10.59 -16.05 29.36
C ALA A 175 9.79 -15.39 30.49
N VAL A 176 8.56 -14.95 30.21
CA VAL A 176 7.65 -14.45 31.26
C VAL A 176 6.87 -15.63 31.85
N ASP A 177 7.40 -16.21 32.93
CA ASP A 177 6.80 -17.29 33.75
C ASP A 177 5.48 -16.88 34.47
N GLY A 178 4.72 -15.95 33.90
CA GLY A 178 3.78 -15.08 34.62
C GLY A 178 2.37 -15.60 34.82
N CYS A 179 2.01 -16.81 34.37
CA CYS A 179 0.63 -17.30 34.50
C CYS A 179 0.51 -18.37 35.55
N ARG A 180 0.86 -17.97 36.78
CA ARG A 180 0.52 -18.71 38.00
C ARG A 180 -0.98 -18.55 38.26
N GLY A 181 -1.80 -19.31 37.54
CA GLY A 181 -3.26 -19.30 37.64
C GLY A 181 -3.87 -19.74 36.32
N GLY A 182 -4.24 -21.01 36.20
CA GLY A 182 -4.56 -21.64 34.92
C GLY A 182 -5.80 -21.08 34.23
N GLY A 183 -5.73 -20.96 32.90
CA GLY A 183 -6.90 -20.83 32.02
C GLY A 183 -6.74 -19.84 30.87
N ASP A 184 -5.92 -18.80 31.04
CA ASP A 184 -5.90 -17.70 30.08
C ASP A 184 -4.92 -17.96 28.94
N TYR A 185 -5.43 -18.42 27.79
CA TYR A 185 -4.64 -18.66 26.56
C TYR A 185 -3.87 -17.44 26.05
N LEU A 186 -4.23 -16.24 26.50
CA LEU A 186 -3.56 -14.97 26.17
C LEU A 186 -2.46 -14.60 27.17
N CYS A 187 -2.36 -15.33 28.27
CA CYS A 187 -1.48 -15.01 29.36
C CYS A 187 -0.28 -15.97 29.32
N GLY A 188 0.89 -15.44 28.94
CA GLY A 188 2.22 -15.98 29.28
C GLY A 188 2.67 -17.31 28.65
N GLY A 189 1.97 -17.87 27.66
CA GLY A 189 2.46 -19.04 26.92
C GLY A 189 3.25 -18.67 25.66
N PRO A 190 4.17 -19.52 25.17
CA PRO A 190 4.87 -19.29 23.89
C PRO A 190 3.90 -19.15 22.72
N ILE A 191 2.72 -19.80 22.77
CA ILE A 191 1.68 -19.68 21.72
C ILE A 191 0.99 -18.32 21.78
N GLY A 192 0.56 -17.86 22.96
CA GLY A 192 -0.07 -16.55 23.11
C GLY A 192 0.91 -15.43 22.76
N GLY A 193 2.16 -15.55 23.23
CA GLY A 193 3.25 -14.67 22.85
C GLY A 193 3.50 -14.66 21.35
N ALA A 194 3.53 -15.83 20.69
CA ALA A 194 3.69 -15.92 19.23
C ALA A 194 2.55 -15.23 18.48
N ALA A 195 1.30 -15.37 18.94
CA ALA A 195 0.15 -14.72 18.31
C ALA A 195 0.23 -13.19 18.40
N ILE A 196 0.53 -12.66 19.59
CA ILE A 196 0.73 -11.21 19.80
C ILE A 196 1.92 -10.70 18.99
N GLY A 197 3.02 -11.46 18.98
CA GLY A 197 4.20 -11.16 18.20
C GLY A 197 3.93 -11.14 16.69
N LEU A 198 3.17 -12.12 16.18
CA LEU A 198 2.77 -12.17 14.77
C LEU A 198 1.96 -10.95 14.39
N LEU A 199 0.94 -10.58 15.18
CA LEU A 199 0.12 -9.39 14.94
C LEU A 199 0.96 -8.10 14.99
N SER A 200 1.91 -8.03 15.92
CA SER A 200 2.84 -6.91 16.02
C SER A 200 3.74 -6.82 14.78
N GLY A 201 4.25 -7.95 14.28
CA GLY A 201 5.05 -8.03 13.06
C GLY A 201 4.25 -7.65 11.80
N VAL A 202 3.01 -8.13 11.67
CA VAL A 202 2.08 -7.69 10.60
C VAL A 202 1.89 -6.17 10.65
N THR A 203 1.61 -5.62 11.83
CA THR A 203 1.40 -4.18 12.02
C THR A 203 2.66 -3.40 11.65
N ALA A 204 3.84 -3.84 12.08
CA ALA A 204 5.12 -3.22 11.73
C ALA A 204 5.38 -3.23 10.22
N ALA A 205 5.08 -4.34 9.53
CA ALA A 205 5.18 -4.43 8.08
C ALA A 205 4.27 -3.40 7.38
N VAL A 206 3.01 -3.31 7.78
CA VAL A 206 2.04 -2.34 7.25
C VAL A 206 2.51 -0.90 7.46
N VAL A 207 3.00 -0.58 8.67
CA VAL A 207 3.50 0.76 8.99
C VAL A 207 4.73 1.11 8.15
N LEU A 208 5.70 0.21 8.03
CA LEU A 208 6.90 0.43 7.20
C LEU A 208 6.53 0.65 5.73
N ASP A 209 5.62 -0.16 5.22
CA ASP A 209 5.14 -0.08 3.84
C ASP A 209 4.45 1.26 3.53
N ALA A 210 3.47 1.62 4.35
CA ALA A 210 2.73 2.87 4.20
C ALA A 210 3.61 4.11 4.44
N ALA A 211 4.46 4.10 5.47
CA ALA A 211 5.21 5.29 5.88
C ALA A 211 6.52 5.49 5.12
N VAL A 212 7.20 4.41 4.74
CA VAL A 212 8.53 4.44 4.12
C VAL A 212 8.43 4.12 2.63
N PHE A 213 7.92 2.93 2.28
CA PHE A 213 7.95 2.46 0.89
C PHE A 213 6.99 3.23 -0.02
N SER A 214 5.93 3.84 0.51
CA SER A 214 4.94 4.59 -0.28
C SER A 214 5.25 6.08 -0.46
N ARG A 215 6.44 6.53 -0.05
CA ARG A 215 6.92 7.89 -0.38
C ARG A 215 7.56 7.89 -1.76
N VAL A 216 7.04 8.71 -2.67
CA VAL A 216 7.73 9.01 -3.93
C VAL A 216 8.92 9.87 -3.59
N HIS A 217 10.11 9.26 -3.56
CA HIS A 217 11.32 10.06 -3.62
C HIS A 217 11.34 10.75 -4.98
N PRO A 218 11.59 12.06 -5.05
CA PRO A 218 11.97 12.66 -6.32
C PRO A 218 13.08 11.77 -6.86
N GLU A 219 12.87 11.15 -8.03
CA GLU A 219 13.95 10.48 -8.71
C GLU A 219 15.10 11.47 -8.69
N ALA A 220 16.19 11.12 -8.00
CA ALA A 220 17.36 11.98 -7.92
C ALA A 220 17.67 12.28 -9.37
N THR A 221 17.40 13.52 -9.79
CA THR A 221 17.29 13.93 -11.20
C THR A 221 18.46 13.27 -11.88
N ALA A 222 18.22 12.26 -12.73
CA ALA A 222 19.25 11.33 -13.20
C ALA A 222 20.50 12.18 -13.47
N PRO A 223 21.58 12.02 -12.67
CA PRO A 223 22.54 13.09 -12.46
C PRO A 223 22.98 13.54 -13.82
N ALA A 224 22.66 14.80 -14.16
CA ALA A 224 22.79 15.35 -15.51
C ALA A 224 24.12 14.91 -16.09
N ARG A 225 24.11 13.84 -16.93
CA ARG A 225 25.27 12.98 -17.23
C ARG A 225 26.44 13.25 -16.29
N GLN A 226 26.41 12.69 -15.08
CA GLN A 226 27.52 12.85 -14.14
C GLN A 226 28.81 12.57 -14.91
N ALA A 227 29.65 13.61 -15.08
CA ALA A 227 30.85 13.51 -15.88
C ALA A 227 31.63 12.31 -15.36
N TRP A 228 31.87 11.34 -16.25
CA TRP A 228 32.52 10.08 -15.90
C TRP A 228 33.81 10.39 -15.12
N ASP A 229 33.91 9.87 -13.90
CA ASP A 229 35.05 10.10 -13.01
C ASP A 229 36.24 9.16 -13.33
N GLY A 230 36.17 8.42 -14.44
CA GLY A 230 37.17 7.45 -14.87
C GLY A 230 37.13 6.14 -14.10
N LYS A 231 36.17 5.92 -13.19
CA LYS A 231 36.06 4.66 -12.43
C LYS A 231 35.02 3.74 -13.06
N PRO A 232 35.35 2.46 -13.30
CA PRO A 232 34.38 1.51 -13.76
C PRO A 232 33.31 1.32 -12.69
N THR A 233 32.05 1.55 -13.05
CA THR A 233 30.92 1.40 -12.13
C THR A 233 30.01 0.31 -12.67
N LEU A 234 29.84 -0.77 -11.89
CA LEU A 234 28.88 -1.83 -12.17
C LEU A 234 27.66 -1.62 -11.28
N ALA A 235 26.49 -1.52 -11.89
CA ALA A 235 25.22 -1.46 -11.20
C ALA A 235 24.31 -2.60 -11.70
N PRO A 236 23.61 -3.32 -10.81
CA PRO A 236 22.55 -4.21 -11.23
C PRO A 236 21.46 -3.40 -11.93
N THR A 237 21.06 -3.85 -13.12
CA THR A 237 19.94 -3.28 -13.86
C THR A 237 18.79 -4.27 -13.86
N MET A 238 17.59 -3.76 -13.65
CA MET A 238 16.36 -4.53 -13.78
C MET A 238 15.43 -3.75 -14.70
N ALA A 239 15.00 -4.38 -15.79
CA ALA A 239 13.99 -3.81 -16.67
C ALA A 239 12.80 -4.78 -16.75
N ALA A 240 11.60 -4.25 -16.55
CA ALA A 240 10.36 -5.00 -16.75
C ALA A 240 9.69 -4.53 -18.04
N SER A 241 9.27 -5.49 -18.86
CA SER A 241 8.53 -5.32 -20.11
C SER A 241 7.26 -6.20 -20.06
N PRO A 242 6.19 -5.85 -20.79
CA PRO A 242 5.04 -6.76 -20.97
C PRO A 242 5.42 -8.16 -21.49
N THR A 243 6.55 -8.30 -22.18
CA THR A 243 7.06 -9.59 -22.69
C THR A 243 8.00 -10.33 -21.74
N GLY A 244 8.35 -9.76 -20.59
CA GLY A 244 9.22 -10.39 -19.61
C GLY A 244 10.05 -9.40 -18.77
N GLY A 245 10.81 -9.93 -17.81
CA GLY A 245 11.78 -9.15 -17.04
C GLY A 245 13.21 -9.51 -17.45
N THR A 246 14.09 -8.51 -17.55
CA THR A 246 15.52 -8.72 -17.67
C THR A 246 16.23 -8.25 -16.41
N VAL A 247 17.17 -9.06 -15.94
CA VAL A 247 18.13 -8.69 -14.89
C VAL A 247 19.49 -8.70 -15.55
N GLY A 248 20.24 -7.62 -15.38
CA GLY A 248 21.55 -7.45 -15.99
C GLY A 248 22.51 -6.71 -15.09
N LEU A 249 23.74 -6.54 -15.59
CA LEU A 249 24.73 -5.63 -15.03
C LEU A 249 24.98 -4.57 -16.09
N GLY A 250 24.68 -3.32 -15.76
CA GLY A 250 24.99 -2.16 -16.58
C GLY A 250 26.15 -1.39 -15.94
N GLY A 251 26.98 -0.76 -16.75
CA GLY A 251 28.09 0.01 -16.23
C GLY A 251 28.75 0.90 -17.27
N VAL A 252 29.58 1.80 -16.78
CA VAL A 252 30.55 2.56 -17.58
C VAL A 252 31.90 1.89 -17.35
N PHE A 253 32.65 1.60 -18.41
CA PHE A 253 33.97 0.97 -18.38
C PHE A 253 34.99 1.86 -19.08
#